data_AF-A0A3D3THL8-F1
#
_entry.id   AF-A0A3D3THL8-F1
#
_cell.length_a   1.000
_cell.length_b   1.000
_cell.length_c   1.000
_cell.angle_alpha   90.00
_cell.angle_beta   90.00
_cell.angle_gamma   90.00
#
_symmetry.space_group_name_H-M   'P 1'
#
loop_
_entity.id
_entity.type
_entity.pdbx_description
1 polymer ?
#
loop_
_entity_poly.entity_id
_entity_poly.type
_entity_poly.pdbx_seq_one_letter_code
_entity_poly.pdbx_strand_id
1 'polypeptide(L)'
;MKYFCLSVLLFSLFSYTGYTQEVQITETASLEQVYGESTESESLLPFNDLDIEFGYVLYQTELEIESPEAVLEIENVRDYAVIYIDDKLQGTVSDNNKKLTLNTVPGKYTLKIYTENIGRITYGPEILDNSKGLFGNINLEGRDIENWTIIPLHIKDCDINELQFEEMNSYTQLPSFYKGYFNIGTTQDTYLDISGWGMGEVWINGNYVGSFWEEEKQQSIQIPADNLIKGKNEVVIFELKNNKRTSVRLSETPVFK
;
A
#
# COMPACT_ATOMS: atom_id res chain seq x y z
N MET A 1 -22.16 -45.85 58.35
CA MET A 1 -21.67 -44.58 57.78
C MET A 1 -21.17 -44.86 56.36
N LYS A 2 -21.82 -44.26 55.35
CA LYS A 2 -21.55 -44.44 53.92
C LYS A 2 -20.36 -43.56 53.51
N TYR A 3 -19.38 -44.12 52.80
CA TYR A 3 -18.36 -43.33 52.10
C TYR A 3 -18.80 -43.11 50.66
N PHE A 4 -18.90 -41.84 50.27
CA PHE A 4 -19.30 -41.38 48.95
C PHE A 4 -18.06 -41.36 48.04
N CYS A 5 -18.10 -42.09 46.93
CA CYS A 5 -17.05 -42.11 45.92
C CYS A 5 -17.35 -40.99 44.92
N LEU A 6 -16.52 -39.94 44.89
CA LEU A 6 -16.66 -38.81 43.98
C LEU A 6 -15.86 -39.10 42.70
N SER A 7 -16.55 -39.38 41.59
CA SER A 7 -15.93 -39.50 40.28
C SER A 7 -15.58 -38.12 39.73
N VAL A 8 -14.29 -37.84 39.55
CA VAL A 8 -13.82 -36.63 38.86
C VAL A 8 -13.82 -36.91 37.36
N LEU A 9 -14.75 -36.30 36.63
CA LEU A 9 -14.72 -36.21 35.18
C LEU A 9 -13.61 -35.23 34.77
N LEU A 10 -12.51 -35.74 34.22
CA LEU A 10 -11.51 -34.91 33.54
C LEU A 10 -12.11 -34.41 32.21
N PHE A 11 -12.52 -33.15 32.16
CA PHE A 11 -12.68 -32.44 30.90
C PHE A 11 -11.28 -32.09 30.37
N SER A 12 -10.86 -32.74 29.29
CA SER A 12 -9.69 -32.29 28.53
C SER A 12 -10.05 -30.98 27.83
N LEU A 13 -9.66 -29.86 28.43
CA LEU A 13 -9.58 -28.57 27.77
C LEU A 13 -8.54 -28.70 26.64
N PHE A 14 -8.99 -28.83 25.40
CA PHE A 14 -8.15 -28.55 24.24
C PHE A 14 -7.82 -27.05 24.28
N SER A 15 -6.65 -26.72 24.84
CA SER A 15 -6.07 -25.39 24.70
C SER A 15 -5.63 -25.25 23.24
N TYR A 16 -6.43 -24.58 22.41
CA TYR A 16 -5.95 -24.03 21.15
C TYR A 16 -4.87 -23.01 21.50
N THR A 17 -3.62 -23.43 21.40
CA THR A 17 -2.47 -22.54 21.48
C THR A 17 -2.29 -21.97 20.09
N GLY A 18 -3.12 -20.97 19.73
CA GLY A 18 -2.97 -20.27 18.46
C GLY A 18 -1.56 -19.68 18.39
N TYR A 19 -0.80 -20.06 17.38
CA TYR A 19 0.52 -19.49 17.11
C TYR A 19 0.31 -18.11 16.49
N THR A 20 0.56 -17.06 17.27
CA THR A 20 0.73 -15.70 16.73
C THR A 20 2.20 -15.33 16.83
N GLN A 21 2.81 -15.09 15.68
CA GLN A 21 4.20 -14.62 15.59
C GLN A 21 4.19 -13.21 15.02
N GLU A 22 4.70 -12.28 15.79
CA GLU A 22 4.99 -10.93 15.29
C GLU A 22 6.28 -10.96 14.48
N VAL A 23 6.23 -10.35 13.29
CA VAL A 23 7.34 -10.22 12.36
C VAL A 23 7.73 -8.74 12.32
N GLN A 24 8.95 -8.45 12.76
CA GLN A 24 9.48 -7.09 12.68
C GLN A 24 10.00 -6.82 11.28
N ILE A 25 9.67 -5.63 10.78
CA ILE A 25 10.25 -5.04 9.58
C ILE A 25 11.56 -4.37 10.00
N THR A 26 12.64 -4.73 9.33
CA THR A 26 14.00 -4.29 9.68
C THR A 26 14.72 -3.61 8.53
N GLU A 27 14.20 -3.75 7.31
CA GLU A 27 14.84 -3.26 6.10
C GLU A 27 13.84 -2.50 5.22
N THR A 28 14.33 -1.57 4.42
CA THR A 28 13.54 -0.81 3.45
C THR A 28 14.27 -0.64 2.13
N ALA A 29 13.53 -0.53 1.03
CA ALA A 29 14.07 -0.20 -0.29
C ALA A 29 13.28 0.96 -0.92
N SER A 30 14.01 1.87 -1.57
CA SER A 30 13.44 3.03 -2.25
C SER A 30 12.54 2.62 -3.41
N LEU A 31 11.42 3.34 -3.56
CA LEU A 31 10.50 3.19 -4.69
C LEU A 31 11.15 3.57 -6.04
N GLU A 32 12.17 4.43 -6.03
CA GLU A 32 12.87 4.87 -7.23
C GLU A 32 13.50 3.71 -8.02
N GLN A 33 13.78 2.58 -7.36
CA GLN A 33 14.35 1.38 -7.98
C GLN A 33 13.40 0.73 -8.99
N VAL A 34 12.10 1.05 -8.94
CA VAL A 34 11.07 0.49 -9.83
C VAL A 34 10.38 1.54 -10.69
N TYR A 35 10.98 2.74 -10.82
CA TYR A 35 10.49 3.77 -11.71
C TYR A 35 10.65 3.32 -13.17
N GLY A 36 9.58 3.45 -13.94
CA GLY A 36 9.58 3.28 -15.38
C GLY A 36 10.11 4.51 -16.12
N GLU A 37 9.96 4.49 -17.44
CA GLU A 37 10.30 5.64 -18.28
C GLU A 37 9.35 6.81 -18.01
N SER A 38 9.92 7.98 -17.73
CA SER A 38 9.15 9.20 -17.45
C SER A 38 8.62 9.83 -18.74
N THR A 39 7.39 10.33 -18.70
CA THR A 39 6.77 11.13 -19.77
C THR A 39 6.54 12.56 -19.29
N GLU A 40 7.02 13.55 -20.04
CA GLU A 40 6.69 14.96 -19.80
C GLU A 40 5.43 15.33 -20.59
N SER A 41 4.51 16.05 -19.95
CA SER A 41 3.24 16.46 -20.55
C SER A 41 2.74 17.76 -19.95
N GLU A 42 2.21 18.67 -20.77
CA GLU A 42 1.57 19.90 -20.28
C GLU A 42 0.34 19.60 -19.42
N SER A 43 -0.43 18.57 -19.79
CA SER A 43 -1.64 18.11 -19.10
C SER A 43 -1.44 16.76 -18.42
N LEU A 44 -2.35 16.41 -17.50
CA LEU A 44 -2.45 15.06 -16.98
C LEU A 44 -2.74 14.05 -18.11
N LEU A 45 -2.18 12.85 -17.97
CA LEU A 45 -2.48 11.70 -18.83
C LEU A 45 -3.09 10.58 -17.98
N PRO A 46 -4.32 10.11 -18.27
CA PRO A 46 -4.86 8.93 -17.60
C PRO A 46 -4.00 7.70 -17.90
N PHE A 47 -4.13 6.66 -17.08
CA PHE A 47 -3.39 5.40 -17.22
C PHE A 47 -3.56 4.79 -18.62
N ASN A 48 -4.75 4.94 -19.21
CA ASN A 48 -5.06 4.43 -20.54
C ASN A 48 -4.20 5.06 -21.63
N ASP A 49 -3.82 6.34 -21.48
CA ASP A 49 -2.97 7.05 -22.44
C ASP A 49 -1.47 6.76 -22.21
N LEU A 50 -1.15 6.13 -21.07
CA LEU A 50 0.18 5.64 -20.71
C LEU A 50 0.35 4.14 -21.01
N ASP A 51 -0.65 3.49 -21.61
CA ASP A 51 -0.72 2.03 -21.79
C ASP A 51 -0.58 1.22 -20.48
N ILE A 52 -1.06 1.78 -19.36
CA ILE A 52 -1.03 1.15 -18.03
C ILE A 52 -2.37 0.50 -17.71
N GLU A 53 -2.35 -0.82 -17.56
CA GLU A 53 -3.57 -1.56 -17.27
C GLU A 53 -3.89 -1.64 -15.76
N PHE A 54 -2.90 -1.74 -14.90
CA PHE A 54 -3.05 -1.92 -13.45
C PHE A 54 -1.83 -1.37 -12.71
N GLY A 55 -1.94 -1.20 -11.40
CA GLY A 55 -0.83 -0.77 -10.55
C GLY A 55 -0.82 0.75 -10.36
N TYR A 56 0.36 1.36 -10.52
CA TYR A 56 0.65 2.66 -9.93
C TYR A 56 1.34 3.62 -10.88
N VAL A 57 1.05 4.92 -10.72
CA VAL A 57 1.73 6.02 -11.43
C VAL A 57 2.00 7.16 -10.47
N LEU A 58 3.20 7.73 -10.57
CA LEU A 58 3.56 9.00 -9.95
C LEU A 58 3.37 10.14 -10.95
N TYR A 59 2.59 11.14 -10.57
CA TYR A 59 2.51 12.44 -11.27
C TYR A 59 3.27 13.47 -10.45
N GLN A 60 4.21 14.17 -11.07
CA GLN A 60 5.06 15.14 -10.41
C GLN A 60 5.07 16.47 -11.18
N THR A 61 5.10 17.58 -10.47
CA THR A 61 5.28 18.92 -11.05
C THR A 61 5.80 19.90 -9.99
N GLU A 62 6.29 21.05 -10.42
CA GLU A 62 6.67 22.16 -9.55
C GLU A 62 5.50 23.13 -9.42
N LEU A 63 5.22 23.60 -8.20
CA LEU A 63 4.18 24.58 -7.95
C LEU A 63 4.61 25.64 -6.95
N GLU A 64 3.92 26.79 -6.99
CA GLU A 64 4.09 27.89 -6.06
C GLU A 64 2.82 28.03 -5.22
N ILE A 65 2.96 27.93 -3.90
CA ILE A 65 1.88 28.08 -2.93
C ILE A 65 1.96 29.49 -2.36
N GLU A 66 0.85 30.24 -2.42
CA GLU A 66 0.80 31.61 -1.92
C GLU A 66 0.15 31.71 -0.52
N SER A 67 -0.69 30.75 -0.15
CA SER A 67 -1.42 30.72 1.12
C SER A 67 -1.05 29.53 2.01
N PRO A 68 -0.97 29.71 3.35
CA PRO A 68 -0.72 28.61 4.29
C PRO A 68 -1.86 27.57 4.40
N GLU A 69 -3.02 27.83 3.79
CA GLU A 69 -4.16 26.91 3.74
C GLU A 69 -4.64 26.69 2.29
N ALA A 70 -3.70 26.67 1.34
CA ALA A 70 -4.02 26.45 -0.07
C ALA A 70 -4.74 25.10 -0.27
N VAL A 71 -5.79 25.12 -1.08
CA VAL A 71 -6.60 23.94 -1.39
C VAL A 71 -6.22 23.42 -2.76
N LEU A 72 -5.78 22.16 -2.81
CA LEU A 72 -5.59 21.39 -4.02
C LEU A 72 -6.92 20.71 -4.38
N GLU A 73 -7.43 20.95 -5.58
CA GLU A 73 -8.65 20.35 -6.11
C GLU A 73 -8.32 19.53 -7.37
N ILE A 74 -8.72 18.25 -7.37
CA ILE A 74 -8.44 17.31 -8.44
C ILE A 74 -9.75 16.94 -9.13
N GLU A 75 -9.88 17.25 -10.41
CA GLU A 75 -11.14 17.03 -11.13
C GLU A 75 -11.52 15.54 -11.17
N ASN A 76 -10.58 14.68 -11.59
CA ASN A 76 -10.79 13.24 -11.65
C ASN A 76 -9.59 12.49 -11.05
N VAL A 77 -9.88 11.68 -10.03
CA VAL A 77 -8.96 10.71 -9.45
C VAL A 77 -9.67 9.35 -9.42
N ARG A 78 -9.11 8.37 -10.12
CA ARG A 78 -9.68 7.03 -10.22
C ARG A 78 -8.57 5.97 -10.04
N ASP A 79 -8.43 5.34 -8.89
CA ASP A 79 -9.40 5.31 -7.76
C ASP A 79 -8.90 6.05 -6.52
N TYR A 80 -7.59 6.05 -6.31
CA TYR A 80 -6.99 6.57 -5.08
C TYR A 80 -5.68 7.30 -5.38
N ALA A 81 -5.41 8.35 -4.62
CA ALA A 81 -4.12 9.03 -4.69
C ALA A 81 -3.64 9.53 -3.32
N VAL A 82 -2.31 9.53 -3.15
CA VAL A 82 -1.59 10.05 -1.99
C VAL A 82 -0.77 11.25 -2.41
N ILE A 83 -0.94 12.37 -1.70
CA ILE A 83 -0.39 13.67 -2.05
C ILE A 83 0.79 14.01 -1.15
N TYR A 84 1.90 14.43 -1.78
CA TYR A 84 3.13 14.82 -1.14
C TYR A 84 3.60 16.20 -1.64
N ILE A 85 4.16 16.98 -0.72
CA ILE A 85 4.85 18.24 -1.02
C ILE A 85 6.27 18.13 -0.44
N ASP A 86 7.31 18.25 -1.27
CA ASP A 86 8.71 18.04 -0.88
C ASP A 86 8.90 16.79 -0.01
N ASP A 87 8.39 15.66 -0.49
CA ASP A 87 8.43 14.34 0.17
C ASP A 87 7.70 14.24 1.52
N LYS A 88 6.92 15.26 1.90
CA LYS A 88 6.06 15.24 3.09
C LYS A 88 4.62 14.94 2.74
N LEU A 89 4.08 13.88 3.34
CA LEU A 89 2.68 13.48 3.19
C LEU A 89 1.75 14.61 3.61
N GLN A 90 0.86 15.01 2.71
CA GLN A 90 -0.21 15.99 2.94
C GLN A 90 -1.55 15.32 3.22
N GLY A 91 -1.82 14.19 2.57
CA GLY A 91 -3.07 13.46 2.73
C GLY A 91 -3.41 12.64 1.51
N THR A 92 -4.68 12.23 1.42
CA THR A 92 -5.15 11.32 0.39
C THR A 92 -6.46 11.82 -0.20
N VAL A 93 -6.67 11.52 -1.47
CA VAL A 93 -7.84 11.91 -2.27
C VAL A 93 -8.36 10.70 -3.04
N SER A 94 -9.67 10.70 -3.28
CA SER A 94 -10.37 9.64 -4.01
C SER A 94 -11.57 10.25 -4.74
N ASP A 95 -12.29 9.45 -5.53
CA ASP A 95 -13.44 9.96 -6.29
C ASP A 95 -14.54 10.58 -5.38
N ASN A 96 -14.61 10.13 -4.11
CA ASN A 96 -15.53 10.68 -3.11
C ASN A 96 -15.01 11.94 -2.40
N ASN A 97 -13.69 12.18 -2.42
CA ASN A 97 -13.07 13.35 -1.80
C ASN A 97 -11.93 13.90 -2.66
N LYS A 98 -12.25 14.91 -3.45
CA LYS A 98 -11.41 15.48 -4.50
C LYS A 98 -10.63 16.74 -4.08
N LYS A 99 -10.75 17.16 -2.82
CA LYS A 99 -10.10 18.37 -2.30
C LYS A 99 -9.22 18.04 -1.11
N LEU A 100 -8.06 18.69 -1.04
CA LEU A 100 -7.12 18.56 0.07
C LEU A 100 -6.54 19.93 0.42
N THR A 101 -6.69 20.35 1.68
CA THR A 101 -5.96 21.51 2.21
C THR A 101 -4.52 21.11 2.49
N LEU A 102 -3.57 21.81 1.88
CA LEU A 102 -2.14 21.58 2.06
C LEU A 102 -1.65 22.24 3.35
N ASN A 103 -0.80 21.53 4.09
CA ASN A 103 -0.19 22.02 5.33
C ASN A 103 1.24 22.47 5.04
N THR A 104 1.36 23.64 4.41
CA THR A 104 2.62 24.20 3.92
C THR A 104 2.69 25.68 4.26
N VAL A 105 3.88 26.25 4.22
CA VAL A 105 4.04 27.71 4.21
C VAL A 105 4.07 28.20 2.75
N PRO A 106 3.88 29.50 2.47
CA PRO A 106 4.06 30.01 1.12
C PRO A 106 5.49 29.77 0.60
N GLY A 107 5.62 29.33 -0.64
CA GLY A 107 6.89 28.93 -1.23
C GLY A 107 6.76 28.11 -2.51
N LYS A 108 7.91 27.67 -3.03
CA LYS A 108 8.01 26.78 -4.19
C LYS A 108 8.29 25.36 -3.74
N TYR A 109 7.63 24.41 -4.38
CA TYR A 109 7.57 23.03 -3.94
C TYR A 109 7.48 22.06 -5.12
N THR A 110 7.99 20.85 -4.91
CA THR A 110 7.67 19.71 -5.75
C THR A 110 6.39 19.03 -5.23
N LEU A 111 5.36 18.99 -6.07
CA LEU A 111 4.17 18.17 -5.85
C LEU A 111 4.41 16.77 -6.40
N LYS A 112 4.16 15.75 -5.58
CA LYS A 112 4.14 14.34 -5.98
C LYS A 112 2.79 13.73 -5.64
N ILE A 113 2.15 13.12 -6.63
CA ILE A 113 0.87 12.43 -6.50
C ILE A 113 1.08 10.97 -6.90
N TYR A 114 1.08 10.08 -5.91
CA TYR A 114 1.13 8.64 -6.17
C TYR A 114 -0.30 8.12 -6.31
N THR A 115 -0.58 7.43 -7.39
CA THR A 115 -1.92 6.97 -7.75
C THR A 115 -1.96 5.46 -7.86
N GLU A 116 -3.07 4.86 -7.49
CA GLU A 116 -3.33 3.43 -7.69
C GLU A 116 -4.61 3.23 -8.51
N ASN A 117 -4.54 2.30 -9.46
CA ASN A 117 -5.69 1.69 -10.12
C ASN A 117 -5.99 0.33 -9.47
N ILE A 118 -7.01 0.29 -8.61
CA ILE A 118 -7.41 -0.92 -7.86
C ILE A 118 -8.26 -1.89 -8.69
N GLY A 119 -8.56 -1.55 -9.94
CA GLY A 119 -9.30 -2.41 -10.85
C GLY A 119 -10.33 -1.66 -11.70
N ARG A 120 -10.55 -2.17 -12.90
CA ARG A 120 -11.49 -1.60 -13.87
C ARG A 120 -12.90 -2.15 -13.68
N ILE A 121 -13.90 -1.32 -13.99
CA ILE A 121 -15.30 -1.76 -14.02
C ILE A 121 -15.46 -2.85 -15.07
N THR A 122 -16.05 -3.99 -14.69
CA THR A 122 -16.25 -5.17 -15.58
C THR A 122 -17.71 -5.45 -15.91
N TYR A 123 -18.65 -4.70 -15.32
CA TYR A 123 -20.09 -4.83 -15.56
C TYR A 123 -20.81 -3.51 -15.26
N GLY A 124 -21.89 -3.24 -16.00
CA GLY A 124 -22.76 -2.08 -15.77
C GLY A 124 -22.62 -0.97 -16.82
N PRO A 125 -23.40 0.10 -16.70
CA PRO A 125 -23.47 1.18 -17.70
C PRO A 125 -22.17 1.97 -17.82
N GLU A 126 -21.33 1.98 -16.79
CA GLU A 126 -20.05 2.71 -16.74
C GLU A 126 -18.87 1.90 -17.31
N ILE A 127 -19.10 0.71 -17.89
CA ILE A 127 -18.03 -0.14 -18.44
C ILE A 127 -17.19 0.56 -19.54
N LEU A 128 -17.79 1.54 -20.23
CA LEU A 128 -17.14 2.33 -21.27
C LEU A 128 -16.41 3.57 -20.71
N ASP A 129 -16.72 4.00 -19.49
CA ASP A 129 -16.03 5.09 -18.78
C ASP A 129 -15.06 4.50 -17.75
N ASN A 130 -13.89 4.08 -18.24
CA ASN A 130 -12.94 3.28 -17.46
C ASN A 130 -11.53 3.89 -17.45
N SER A 131 -11.46 5.21 -17.65
CA SER A 131 -10.23 5.97 -17.45
C SER A 131 -9.81 5.89 -15.99
N LYS A 132 -8.52 5.62 -15.77
CA LYS A 132 -7.88 5.45 -14.46
C LYS A 132 -6.73 6.44 -14.28
N GLY A 133 -6.27 6.61 -13.05
CA GLY A 133 -5.28 7.62 -12.68
C GLY A 133 -5.89 9.00 -12.51
N LEU A 134 -5.18 10.00 -13.02
CA LEU A 134 -5.58 11.41 -12.99
C LEU A 134 -5.84 11.90 -14.41
N PHE A 135 -6.92 12.64 -14.60
CA PHE A 135 -7.25 13.27 -15.88
C PHE A 135 -8.16 14.48 -15.69
N GLY A 136 -8.24 15.35 -16.69
CA GLY A 136 -8.79 16.70 -16.53
C GLY A 136 -7.76 17.60 -15.86
N ASN A 137 -8.23 18.54 -15.04
CA ASN A 137 -7.37 19.55 -14.41
C ASN A 137 -7.14 19.31 -12.91
N ILE A 138 -5.97 19.72 -12.43
CA ILE A 138 -5.71 19.92 -11.01
C ILE A 138 -5.55 21.40 -10.78
N ASN A 139 -6.24 21.91 -9.78
CA ASN A 139 -6.31 23.33 -9.48
C ASN A 139 -5.73 23.61 -8.09
N LEU A 140 -4.94 24.67 -7.97
CA LEU A 140 -4.47 25.24 -6.72
C LEU A 140 -4.86 26.71 -6.68
N GLU A 141 -5.68 27.09 -5.70
CA GLU A 141 -6.09 28.49 -5.49
C GLU A 141 -6.75 29.16 -6.72
N GLY A 142 -7.49 28.39 -7.51
CA GLY A 142 -8.15 28.87 -8.73
C GLY A 142 -7.26 28.86 -9.97
N ARG A 143 -6.02 28.34 -9.90
CA ARG A 143 -5.10 28.21 -11.03
C ARG A 143 -4.85 26.75 -11.37
N ASP A 144 -4.92 26.42 -12.65
CA ASP A 144 -4.63 25.07 -13.12
C ASP A 144 -3.11 24.81 -13.08
N ILE A 145 -2.76 23.58 -12.69
CA ILE A 145 -1.38 23.09 -12.62
C ILE A 145 -1.06 22.31 -13.89
N GLU A 146 0.05 22.67 -14.51
CA GLU A 146 0.53 22.12 -15.80
C GLU A 146 1.96 21.57 -15.63
N ASN A 147 2.57 21.14 -16.74
CA ASN A 147 3.97 20.69 -16.80
C ASN A 147 4.28 19.49 -15.88
N TRP A 148 3.64 18.37 -16.19
CA TRP A 148 3.72 17.12 -15.44
C TRP A 148 4.84 16.21 -15.95
N THR A 149 5.66 15.72 -15.03
CA THR A 149 6.47 14.51 -15.19
C THR A 149 5.66 13.32 -14.67
N ILE A 150 5.39 12.35 -15.54
CA ILE A 150 4.51 11.20 -15.26
C ILE A 150 5.34 9.93 -15.34
N ILE A 151 5.36 9.15 -14.25
CA ILE A 151 6.28 8.02 -14.07
C ILE A 151 5.47 6.77 -13.70
N PRO A 152 5.38 5.76 -14.58
CA PRO A 152 4.85 4.44 -14.24
C PRO A 152 5.70 3.79 -13.13
N LEU A 153 5.07 3.09 -12.19
CA LEU A 153 5.78 2.39 -11.11
C LEU A 153 5.57 0.89 -11.26
N HIS A 154 6.64 0.16 -11.57
CA HIS A 154 6.61 -1.28 -11.86
C HIS A 154 6.62 -2.14 -10.58
N ILE A 155 5.72 -1.84 -9.64
CA ILE A 155 5.67 -2.47 -8.31
C ILE A 155 5.45 -3.98 -8.39
N LYS A 156 4.38 -4.39 -9.06
CA LYS A 156 3.96 -5.79 -9.11
C LYS A 156 4.91 -6.66 -9.93
N ASP A 157 5.46 -6.08 -11.00
CA ASP A 157 6.26 -6.79 -11.99
C ASP A 157 7.78 -6.72 -11.70
N CYS A 158 8.20 -5.99 -10.65
CA CYS A 158 9.60 -5.97 -10.27
C CYS A 158 10.07 -7.32 -9.70
N ASP A 159 11.34 -7.63 -9.91
CA ASP A 159 11.98 -8.72 -9.18
C ASP A 159 12.38 -8.23 -7.80
N ILE A 160 11.61 -8.63 -6.79
CA ILE A 160 11.85 -8.30 -5.38
C ILE A 160 13.25 -8.72 -4.90
N ASN A 161 13.87 -9.72 -5.54
CA ASN A 161 15.22 -10.17 -5.20
C ASN A 161 16.32 -9.23 -5.72
N GLU A 162 16.02 -8.40 -6.72
CA GLU A 162 16.96 -7.42 -7.28
C GLU A 162 16.91 -6.08 -6.54
N LEU A 163 15.85 -5.82 -5.78
CA LEU A 163 15.74 -4.62 -4.94
C LEU A 163 16.86 -4.59 -3.89
N GLN A 164 17.52 -3.44 -3.81
CA GLN A 164 18.54 -3.15 -2.81
C GLN A 164 17.87 -2.65 -1.55
N PHE A 165 17.82 -3.54 -0.55
CA PHE A 165 17.30 -3.23 0.78
C PHE A 165 18.42 -2.76 1.70
N GLU A 166 18.10 -1.77 2.52
CA GLU A 166 18.98 -1.19 3.52
C GLU A 166 18.36 -1.31 4.91
N GLU A 167 19.21 -1.32 5.94
CA GLU A 167 18.75 -1.36 7.32
C GLU A 167 17.91 -0.12 7.66
N MET A 168 16.70 -0.33 8.16
CA MET A 168 15.74 0.72 8.42
C MET A 168 16.09 1.44 9.73
N ASN A 169 16.87 2.52 9.62
CA ASN A 169 17.24 3.37 10.76
C ASN A 169 16.10 4.29 11.22
N SER A 170 15.21 4.65 10.29
CA SER A 170 14.00 5.41 10.54
C SER A 170 12.98 5.09 9.46
N TYR A 171 11.69 5.34 9.74
CA TYR A 171 10.65 5.29 8.73
C TYR A 171 10.96 6.24 7.58
N THR A 172 10.78 5.77 6.35
CA THR A 172 10.74 6.65 5.19
C THR A 172 9.47 7.51 5.29
N GLN A 173 9.43 8.70 4.67
CA GLN A 173 8.18 9.47 4.56
C GLN A 173 7.41 9.13 3.27
N LEU A 174 8.10 8.55 2.29
CA LEU A 174 7.58 8.22 0.98
C LEU A 174 7.01 6.80 0.93
N PRO A 175 6.21 6.46 -0.12
CA PRO A 175 5.93 5.07 -0.45
C PRO A 175 7.23 4.29 -0.59
N SER A 176 7.28 3.07 -0.07
CA SER A 176 8.52 2.28 -0.04
C SER A 176 8.25 0.79 0.07
N PHE A 177 9.26 -0.01 -0.22
CA PHE A 177 9.27 -1.43 0.10
C PHE A 177 9.85 -1.62 1.51
N TYR A 178 9.31 -2.61 2.20
CA TYR A 178 9.61 -2.97 3.58
C TYR A 178 9.88 -4.47 3.66
N LYS A 179 10.91 -4.87 4.37
CA LYS A 179 11.31 -6.28 4.48
C LYS A 179 11.51 -6.70 5.92
N GLY A 180 11.08 -7.93 6.21
CA GLY A 180 11.27 -8.60 7.48
C GLY A 180 11.41 -10.11 7.31
N TYR A 181 11.72 -10.80 8.41
CA TYR A 181 11.91 -12.24 8.39
C TYR A 181 11.23 -12.92 9.56
N PHE A 182 10.75 -14.13 9.30
CA PHE A 182 10.12 -14.98 10.31
C PHE A 182 10.57 -16.43 10.15
N ASN A 183 10.36 -17.24 11.19
CA ASN A 183 10.74 -18.65 11.18
C ASN A 183 9.53 -19.54 11.42
N ILE A 184 9.34 -20.55 10.56
CA ILE A 184 8.29 -21.56 10.72
C ILE A 184 8.88 -22.97 10.87
N GLY A 185 8.25 -23.80 11.70
CA GLY A 185 8.66 -25.19 11.91
C GLY A 185 8.14 -26.16 10.84
N THR A 186 6.95 -25.89 10.31
CA THR A 186 6.22 -26.68 9.33
C THR A 186 5.50 -25.75 8.36
N THR A 187 5.50 -26.09 7.08
CA THR A 187 4.77 -25.36 6.03
C THR A 187 3.30 -25.75 6.05
N GLN A 188 2.42 -24.77 6.19
CA GLN A 188 0.98 -24.91 6.09
C GLN A 188 0.39 -23.56 5.64
N ASP A 189 -0.81 -23.57 5.10
CA ASP A 189 -1.53 -22.33 4.82
C ASP A 189 -1.65 -21.50 6.10
N THR A 190 -1.40 -20.20 5.97
CA THR A 190 -1.47 -19.25 7.07
C THR A 190 -1.98 -17.91 6.54
N TYR A 191 -2.11 -16.92 7.42
CA TYR A 191 -2.57 -15.59 7.08
C TYR A 191 -1.57 -14.57 7.59
N LEU A 192 -1.23 -13.60 6.75
CA LEU A 192 -0.51 -12.40 7.17
C LEU A 192 -1.51 -11.34 7.60
N ASP A 193 -1.55 -11.03 8.89
CA ASP A 193 -2.28 -9.88 9.43
C ASP A 193 -1.56 -8.58 9.04
N ILE A 194 -2.22 -7.81 8.18
CA ILE A 194 -1.76 -6.50 7.68
C ILE A 194 -2.46 -5.35 8.40
N SER A 195 -3.12 -5.60 9.54
CA SER A 195 -3.84 -4.56 10.29
C SER A 195 -2.93 -3.37 10.63
N GLY A 196 -3.42 -2.18 10.27
CA GLY A 196 -2.76 -0.90 10.47
C GLY A 196 -1.84 -0.48 9.32
N TRP A 197 -1.50 -1.39 8.39
CA TRP A 197 -0.93 -1.00 7.10
C TRP A 197 -2.01 -0.36 6.23
N GLY A 198 -1.61 0.51 5.31
CA GLY A 198 -2.51 1.39 4.60
C GLY A 198 -3.00 0.79 3.28
N MET A 199 -2.12 0.66 2.29
CA MET A 199 -2.48 0.16 0.96
C MET A 199 -1.21 -0.31 0.26
N GLY A 200 -1.26 -1.46 -0.40
CA GLY A 200 -0.13 -1.94 -1.18
C GLY A 200 -0.16 -3.44 -1.44
N GLU A 201 1.03 -4.03 -1.54
CA GLU A 201 1.24 -5.38 -2.07
C GLU A 201 2.21 -6.18 -1.20
N VAL A 202 2.08 -7.51 -1.21
CA VAL A 202 2.89 -8.40 -0.38
C VAL A 202 3.49 -9.55 -1.20
N TRP A 203 4.75 -9.87 -0.89
CA TRP A 203 5.47 -11.04 -1.38
C TRP A 203 6.02 -11.87 -0.22
N ILE A 204 6.04 -13.18 -0.40
CA ILE A 204 6.65 -14.14 0.52
C ILE A 204 7.70 -14.94 -0.25
N ASN A 205 8.96 -14.86 0.20
CA ASN A 205 10.10 -15.49 -0.47
C ASN A 205 10.15 -15.18 -1.98
N GLY A 206 9.94 -13.90 -2.34
CA GLY A 206 9.89 -13.43 -3.74
C GLY A 206 8.59 -13.73 -4.50
N ASN A 207 7.65 -14.49 -3.94
CA ASN A 207 6.38 -14.83 -4.60
C ASN A 207 5.28 -13.84 -4.19
N TYR A 208 4.61 -13.22 -5.16
CA TYR A 208 3.44 -12.36 -4.91
C TYR A 208 2.32 -13.15 -4.23
N VAL A 209 1.77 -12.62 -3.13
CA VAL A 209 0.67 -13.27 -2.38
C VAL A 209 -0.62 -12.46 -2.38
N GLY A 210 -0.57 -11.15 -2.64
CA GLY A 210 -1.77 -10.35 -2.78
C GLY A 210 -1.55 -8.86 -2.50
N SER A 211 -2.58 -8.09 -2.83
CA SER A 211 -2.72 -6.68 -2.44
C SER A 211 -3.59 -6.56 -1.19
N PHE A 212 -3.45 -5.45 -0.48
CA PHE A 212 -4.28 -5.11 0.66
C PHE A 212 -4.66 -3.64 0.60
N TRP A 213 -5.81 -3.33 1.21
CA TRP A 213 -6.20 -1.97 1.48
C TRP A 213 -6.86 -1.92 2.86
N GLU A 214 -6.44 -0.95 3.66
CA GLU A 214 -6.96 -0.74 5.00
C GLU A 214 -8.46 -0.54 4.98
N GLU A 215 -9.11 -0.07 3.91
CA GLU A 215 -10.57 0.12 3.89
C GLU A 215 -11.36 -1.20 3.82
N GLU A 216 -10.72 -2.30 3.41
CA GLU A 216 -11.35 -3.60 3.26
C GLU A 216 -11.74 -4.23 4.60
N LYS A 217 -12.78 -5.07 4.60
CA LYS A 217 -13.20 -5.78 5.81
C LYS A 217 -12.18 -6.82 6.26
N GLN A 218 -11.60 -7.53 5.30
CA GLN A 218 -10.55 -8.49 5.56
C GLN A 218 -9.22 -7.74 5.67
N GLN A 219 -8.52 -7.95 6.78
CA GLN A 219 -7.24 -7.31 7.10
C GLN A 219 -6.10 -8.32 7.12
N SER A 220 -6.23 -9.37 6.30
CA SER A 220 -5.20 -10.39 6.16
C SER A 220 -5.13 -10.97 4.75
N ILE A 221 -3.93 -11.36 4.35
CA ILE A 221 -3.66 -12.04 3.07
C ILE A 221 -3.35 -13.51 3.38
N GLN A 222 -3.99 -14.44 2.67
CA GLN A 222 -3.65 -15.86 2.79
C GLN A 222 -2.27 -16.11 2.16
N ILE A 223 -1.39 -16.78 2.90
CA ILE A 223 -0.11 -17.26 2.40
C ILE A 223 -0.26 -18.77 2.16
N PRO A 224 -0.23 -19.23 0.89
CA PRO A 224 -0.23 -20.66 0.57
C PRO A 224 1.00 -21.36 1.15
N ALA A 225 0.85 -22.61 1.58
CA ALA A 225 1.94 -23.42 2.10
C ALA A 225 3.12 -23.54 1.11
N ASP A 226 2.84 -23.55 -0.20
CA ASP A 226 3.84 -23.66 -1.27
C ASP A 226 4.75 -22.43 -1.39
N ASN A 227 4.31 -21.27 -0.87
CA ASN A 227 5.13 -20.05 -0.83
C ASN A 227 6.07 -20.05 0.39
N LEU A 228 5.96 -21.02 1.29
CA LEU A 228 6.69 -21.09 2.55
C LEU A 228 7.75 -22.19 2.52
N ILE A 229 8.83 -21.97 3.28
CA ILE A 229 9.87 -22.97 3.53
C ILE A 229 10.05 -23.20 5.02
N LYS A 230 10.47 -24.41 5.40
CA LYS A 230 10.86 -24.68 6.79
C LYS A 230 12.08 -23.84 7.17
N GLY A 231 12.03 -23.16 8.31
CA GLY A 231 13.07 -22.24 8.77
C GLY A 231 12.76 -20.80 8.40
N LYS A 232 13.78 -20.06 7.96
CA LYS A 232 13.72 -18.62 7.71
C LYS A 232 12.95 -18.32 6.42
N ASN A 233 11.93 -17.50 6.52
CA ASN A 233 11.15 -16.95 5.42
C ASN A 233 11.31 -15.42 5.39
N GLU A 234 11.20 -14.85 4.20
CA GLU A 234 11.18 -13.42 3.94
C GLU A 234 9.75 -12.96 3.66
N VAL A 235 9.39 -11.80 4.22
CA VAL A 235 8.22 -11.03 3.81
C VAL A 235 8.67 -9.70 3.26
N VAL A 236 8.15 -9.32 2.09
CA VAL A 236 8.30 -7.99 1.51
C VAL A 236 6.92 -7.37 1.35
N ILE A 237 6.81 -6.09 1.72
CA ILE A 237 5.58 -5.31 1.69
C ILE A 237 5.89 -4.01 0.95
N PHE A 238 5.16 -3.73 -0.12
CA PHE A 238 5.05 -2.37 -0.65
C PHE A 238 3.92 -1.66 0.10
N GLU A 239 4.15 -0.43 0.54
CA GLU A 239 3.17 0.37 1.26
C GLU A 239 3.11 1.80 0.69
N LEU A 240 1.93 2.16 0.18
CA LEU A 240 1.65 3.43 -0.50
C LEU A 240 1.37 4.58 0.47
N LYS A 241 0.58 4.34 1.52
CA LYS A 241 0.08 5.41 2.42
C LYS A 241 1.02 5.76 3.55
N ASN A 242 1.97 4.87 3.83
CA ASN A 242 2.99 5.01 4.86
C ASN A 242 2.39 5.33 6.24
N ASN A 243 1.54 4.42 6.73
CA ASN A 243 0.94 4.47 8.07
C ASN A 243 1.95 4.27 9.22
N LYS A 244 3.27 4.26 8.95
CA LYS A 244 4.35 4.13 9.94
C LYS A 244 4.26 2.84 10.75
N ARG A 245 3.85 1.72 10.14
CA ARG A 245 3.88 0.39 10.75
C ARG A 245 5.25 -0.26 10.56
N THR A 246 5.69 -1.03 11.57
CA THR A 246 6.97 -1.79 11.54
C THR A 246 6.79 -3.26 11.81
N SER A 247 5.55 -3.74 11.91
CA SER A 247 5.33 -5.16 12.10
C SER A 247 4.08 -5.64 11.43
N VAL A 248 4.12 -6.92 11.09
CA VAL A 248 2.99 -7.74 10.67
C VAL A 248 2.91 -8.94 11.60
N ARG A 249 1.81 -9.69 11.56
CA ARG A 249 1.68 -10.91 12.36
C ARG A 249 1.26 -12.07 11.49
N LEU A 250 1.74 -13.26 11.82
CA LEU A 250 1.16 -14.49 11.32
C LEU A 250 -0.05 -14.88 12.16
N SER A 251 -1.06 -15.40 11.48
CA SER A 251 -2.32 -15.86 12.04
C SER A 251 -2.72 -17.20 11.42
N GLU A 252 -3.32 -18.08 12.22
CA GLU A 252 -3.88 -19.35 11.74
C GLU A 252 -5.23 -19.17 11.02
N THR A 253 -5.91 -18.04 11.28
CA THR A 253 -7.23 -17.74 10.71
C THR A 253 -7.24 -16.36 10.05
N PRO A 254 -8.15 -16.11 9.10
CA PRO A 254 -8.30 -14.78 8.53
C PRO A 254 -8.62 -13.75 9.62
N VAL A 255 -8.03 -12.57 9.49
CA VAL A 255 -8.26 -11.39 10.33
C VAL A 255 -9.20 -10.43 9.60
N PHE A 256 -10.18 -9.89 10.34
CA PHE A 256 -11.15 -8.91 9.86
C PHE A 256 -11.19 -7.71 10.83
N LYS A 257 -11.68 -6.56 10.34
CA LYS A 257 -11.98 -5.39 11.18
C LYS A 257 -13.13 -5.61 12.16
#